data_AF-A0A7C7UYX9-F1
#
_entry.id   AF-A0A7C7UYX9-F1
#
_cell.length_a   1.000
_cell.length_b   1.000
_cell.length_c   1.000
_cell.angle_alpha   90.00
_cell.angle_beta   90.00
_cell.angle_gamma   90.00
#
_symmetry.space_group_name_H-M   'P 1'
#
loop_
_entity.id
_entity.type
_entity.pdbx_description
1 polymer ?
#
loop_
_entity_poly.entity_id
_entity_poly.type
_entity_poly.pdbx_seq_one_letter_code
_entity_poly.pdbx_strand_id
1 'polypeptide(L)'
;MGRDADFRSSPRPEELDEWARIATDPSATEEDRNAAWSNLQPLIERWARHVAGRFRGPVRRQLLDDSLSTIFERLSQYRVGSRKLAAWCKRVLLNFGVDLWRKADRQGTLALAGLASEPVDPRPSPEAAALGVDEQRALREDRRRAMDDLANAQWTKTQVDYRAVLWVKFRLAQAAVVAEGVTGDQDDLAELSQSQFVAWSLHWRDDENQWRLRDDWPTLERIWQALSEDLDREPFFVTDVQFCRILSKLLGCTLNSATWQQWVKRGKGQGKDILGCERWNRLFGDLLPDRRPPGGGRGGGNDARTDE
;
A
#
# COMPACT_ATOMS: atom_id res chain seq x y z
N MET A 1 -2.45 -39.04 23.38
CA MET A 1 -1.08 -39.05 22.84
C MET A 1 -0.84 -37.68 22.21
N GLY A 2 -0.12 -36.84 22.96
CA GLY A 2 -0.08 -35.39 22.78
C GLY A 2 0.77 -34.94 21.61
N ARG A 3 0.23 -34.01 20.82
CA ARG A 3 0.99 -33.14 19.93
C ARG A 3 1.32 -31.87 20.70
N ASP A 4 2.28 -31.96 21.61
CA ASP A 4 3.07 -30.78 21.98
C ASP A 4 4.12 -30.63 20.89
N ALA A 5 3.71 -30.04 19.77
CA ALA A 5 4.67 -29.56 18.79
C ALA A 5 5.31 -28.31 19.40
N ASP A 6 6.53 -28.50 19.90
CA ASP A 6 7.42 -27.45 20.36
C ASP A 6 7.23 -26.17 19.55
N PHE A 7 6.93 -25.08 20.26
CA PHE A 7 7.19 -23.73 19.79
C PHE A 7 8.70 -23.63 19.54
N ARG A 8 9.16 -24.10 18.36
CA ARG A 8 10.54 -23.92 17.92
C ARG A 8 10.82 -22.42 18.00
N SER A 9 11.77 -22.06 18.85
CA SER A 9 12.27 -20.70 18.96
C SER A 9 12.56 -20.18 17.55
N SER A 10 12.13 -18.95 17.24
CA SER A 10 12.41 -18.35 15.94
C SER A 10 13.93 -18.45 15.67
N PRO A 11 14.34 -18.97 14.50
CA PRO A 11 15.76 -19.13 14.18
C PRO A 11 16.47 -17.79 14.23
N ARG A 12 17.74 -17.82 14.63
CA ARG A 12 18.53 -16.59 14.76
C ARG A 12 18.84 -16.02 13.37
N PRO A 13 19.05 -14.70 13.22
CA PRO A 13 19.40 -14.11 11.93
C PRO A 13 20.60 -14.78 11.23
N GLU A 14 21.62 -15.18 11.99
CA GLU A 14 22.82 -15.84 11.46
C GLU A 14 22.52 -17.23 10.89
N GLU A 15 21.59 -17.95 11.51
CA GLU A 15 21.14 -19.28 11.07
C GLU A 15 20.36 -19.21 9.75
N LEU A 16 19.54 -18.15 9.58
CA LEU A 16 18.84 -17.89 8.32
C LEU A 16 19.82 -17.61 7.18
N ASP A 17 20.82 -16.79 7.44
CA ASP A 17 21.86 -16.47 6.47
C ASP A 17 22.68 -17.70 6.08
N GLU A 18 22.96 -18.56 7.06
CA GLU A 18 23.63 -19.84 6.82
C GLU A 18 22.80 -20.76 5.93
N TRP A 19 21.50 -20.93 6.20
CA TRP A 19 20.63 -21.74 5.35
C TRP A 19 20.53 -21.18 3.93
N ALA A 20 20.41 -19.85 3.76
CA ALA A 20 20.39 -19.23 2.44
C ALA A 20 21.70 -19.45 1.67
N ARG A 21 22.84 -19.36 2.37
CA ARG A 21 24.15 -19.65 1.80
C ARG A 21 24.25 -21.10 1.35
N ILE A 22 23.92 -22.07 2.21
CA ILE A 22 23.98 -23.50 1.89
C ILE A 22 23.05 -23.81 0.70
N ALA A 23 21.81 -23.34 0.73
CA ALA A 23 20.82 -23.60 -0.32
C ALA A 23 21.25 -23.12 -1.72
N THR A 24 22.19 -22.16 -1.81
CA THR A 24 22.68 -21.60 -3.08
C THR A 24 24.12 -22.00 -3.40
N ASP A 25 24.79 -22.76 -2.54
CA ASP A 25 26.19 -23.15 -2.71
C ASP A 25 26.33 -24.34 -3.67
N PRO A 26 26.98 -24.16 -4.84
CA PRO A 26 27.17 -25.25 -5.79
C PRO A 26 28.12 -26.35 -5.27
N SER A 27 28.93 -26.05 -4.26
CA SER A 27 29.86 -27.01 -3.65
C SER A 27 29.23 -27.85 -2.53
N ALA A 28 28.07 -27.44 -2.02
CA ALA A 28 27.31 -28.23 -1.05
C ALA A 28 26.68 -29.47 -1.70
N THR A 29 26.45 -30.52 -0.89
CA THR A 29 25.75 -31.71 -1.37
C THR A 29 24.29 -31.38 -1.70
N GLU A 30 23.67 -32.16 -2.57
CA GLU A 30 22.24 -31.98 -2.90
C GLU A 30 21.35 -32.15 -1.66
N GLU A 31 21.70 -33.09 -0.77
CA GLU A 31 21.00 -33.34 0.49
C GLU A 31 21.05 -32.11 1.41
N ASP A 32 22.24 -31.50 1.58
CA ASP A 32 22.40 -30.30 2.41
C ASP A 32 21.63 -29.10 1.85
N ARG A 33 21.69 -28.89 0.52
CA ARG A 33 20.92 -27.82 -0.14
C ARG A 33 19.43 -27.99 0.07
N ASN A 34 18.93 -29.21 -0.11
CA ASN A 34 17.51 -29.53 0.05
C ASN A 34 17.07 -29.34 1.51
N ALA A 35 17.87 -29.79 2.48
CA ALA A 35 17.58 -29.60 3.90
C ALA A 35 17.54 -28.12 4.30
N ALA A 36 18.51 -27.33 3.84
CA ALA A 36 18.53 -25.89 4.07
C ALA A 36 17.31 -25.18 3.45
N TRP A 37 16.94 -25.56 2.22
CA TRP A 37 15.75 -25.03 1.57
C TRP A 37 14.46 -25.40 2.31
N SER A 38 14.32 -26.66 2.75
CA SER A 38 13.16 -27.11 3.53
C SER A 38 13.00 -26.34 4.85
N ASN A 39 14.09 -25.92 5.49
CA ASN A 39 14.03 -25.07 6.67
C ASN A 39 13.57 -23.64 6.36
N LEU A 40 13.91 -23.10 5.18
CA LEU A 40 13.53 -21.75 4.76
C LEU A 40 12.06 -21.64 4.31
N GLN A 41 11.51 -22.68 3.68
CA GLN A 41 10.15 -22.69 3.14
C GLN A 41 9.06 -22.15 4.10
N PRO A 42 8.88 -22.68 5.33
CA PRO A 42 7.82 -22.21 6.22
C PRO A 42 7.97 -20.74 6.63
N LEU A 43 9.21 -20.22 6.66
CA LEU A 43 9.47 -18.81 6.95
C LEU A 43 9.12 -17.93 5.75
N ILE A 44 9.51 -18.35 4.55
CA ILE A 44 9.15 -17.66 3.30
C ILE A 44 7.64 -17.60 3.15
N GLU A 45 6.92 -18.70 3.39
CA GLU A 45 5.45 -18.72 3.36
C GLU A 45 4.83 -17.76 4.38
N ARG A 46 5.40 -17.68 5.60
CA ARG A 46 4.97 -16.72 6.61
C ARG A 46 5.18 -15.28 6.15
N TRP A 47 6.34 -14.97 5.57
CA TRP A 47 6.64 -13.65 5.03
C TRP A 47 5.76 -13.32 3.80
N ALA A 48 5.51 -14.30 2.94
CA ALA A 48 4.62 -14.18 1.79
C ALA A 48 3.21 -13.85 2.25
N ARG A 49 2.65 -14.56 3.25
CA ARG A 49 1.34 -14.23 3.84
C ARG A 49 1.26 -12.80 4.35
N HIS A 50 2.32 -12.34 5.02
CA HIS A 50 2.40 -10.97 5.51
C HIS A 50 2.40 -9.95 4.36
N VAL A 51 3.27 -10.13 3.35
CA VAL A 51 3.33 -9.25 2.18
C VAL A 51 2.03 -9.29 1.37
N ALA A 52 1.45 -10.47 1.19
CA ALA A 52 0.20 -10.74 0.49
C ALA A 52 -0.99 -10.00 1.10
N GLY A 53 -0.94 -9.63 2.40
CA GLY A 53 -1.96 -8.81 3.06
C GLY A 53 -2.16 -7.43 2.40
N ARG A 54 -1.15 -6.93 1.67
CA ARG A 54 -1.23 -5.67 0.91
C ARG A 54 -1.94 -5.81 -0.44
N PHE A 55 -2.10 -7.03 -0.91
CA PHE A 55 -2.71 -7.33 -2.21
C PHE A 55 -4.08 -7.98 -2.00
N ARG A 56 -4.91 -7.98 -3.05
CA ARG A 56 -6.25 -8.57 -3.02
C ARG A 56 -6.50 -9.41 -4.26
N GLY A 57 -7.48 -10.32 -4.17
CA GLY A 57 -7.98 -11.09 -5.30
C GLY A 57 -6.91 -11.99 -5.94
N PRO A 58 -6.87 -12.09 -7.29
CA PRO A 58 -5.96 -12.98 -8.02
C PRO A 58 -4.49 -12.73 -7.72
N VAL A 59 -4.08 -11.46 -7.57
CA VAL A 59 -2.69 -11.09 -7.25
C VAL A 59 -2.26 -11.67 -5.91
N ARG A 60 -3.13 -11.61 -4.90
CA ARG A 60 -2.85 -12.18 -3.58
C ARG A 60 -2.66 -13.69 -3.66
N ARG A 61 -3.56 -14.39 -4.35
CA ARG A 61 -3.49 -15.85 -4.51
C ARG A 61 -2.21 -16.24 -5.25
N GLN A 62 -1.98 -15.65 -6.42
CA GLN A 62 -0.80 -15.93 -7.21
C GLN A 62 0.50 -15.60 -6.48
N LEU A 63 0.57 -14.50 -5.72
CA LEU A 63 1.74 -14.20 -4.90
C LEU A 63 2.01 -15.31 -3.90
N LEU A 64 0.98 -15.85 -3.23
CA LEU A 64 1.13 -16.94 -2.28
C LEU A 64 1.58 -18.23 -2.98
N ASP A 65 0.91 -18.59 -4.07
CA ASP A 65 1.15 -19.81 -4.84
C ASP A 65 2.58 -19.83 -5.43
N ASP A 66 3.04 -18.69 -5.96
CA ASP A 66 4.33 -18.57 -6.65
C ASP A 66 5.48 -18.08 -5.73
N SER A 67 5.21 -17.84 -4.43
CA SER A 67 6.17 -17.20 -3.51
C SER A 67 7.47 -18.00 -3.35
N LEU A 68 7.37 -19.32 -3.13
CA LEU A 68 8.52 -20.20 -2.93
C LEU A 68 9.41 -20.25 -4.16
N SER A 69 8.81 -20.48 -5.34
CA SER A 69 9.53 -20.52 -6.62
C SER A 69 10.21 -19.18 -6.91
N THR A 70 9.52 -18.06 -6.67
CA THR A 70 10.07 -16.71 -6.86
C THR A 70 11.29 -16.45 -5.98
N ILE A 71 11.23 -16.86 -4.71
CA ILE A 71 12.39 -16.71 -3.81
C ILE A 71 13.52 -17.64 -4.25
N PHE A 72 13.21 -18.90 -4.55
CA PHE A 72 14.21 -19.89 -4.99
C PHE A 72 15.02 -19.38 -6.18
N GLU A 73 14.35 -18.89 -7.22
CA GLU A 73 14.98 -18.35 -8.44
C GLU A 73 15.91 -17.16 -8.17
N ARG A 74 15.61 -16.37 -7.14
CA ARG A 74 16.35 -15.14 -6.81
C ARG A 74 17.34 -15.32 -5.66
N LEU A 75 17.30 -16.44 -4.94
CA LEU A 75 18.06 -16.64 -3.71
C LEU A 75 19.56 -16.51 -3.94
N SER A 76 20.06 -16.93 -5.12
CA SER A 76 21.48 -16.78 -5.50
C SER A 76 21.96 -15.33 -5.59
N GLN A 77 21.03 -14.36 -5.66
CA GLN A 77 21.34 -12.93 -5.67
C GLN A 77 21.46 -12.36 -4.25
N TYR A 78 21.07 -13.12 -3.23
CA TYR A 78 21.22 -12.72 -1.84
C TYR A 78 22.70 -12.71 -1.44
N ARG A 79 23.15 -11.62 -0.84
CA ARG A 79 24.51 -11.48 -0.31
C ARG A 79 24.47 -11.48 1.21
N VAL A 80 25.02 -12.53 1.82
CA VAL A 80 25.15 -12.66 3.28
C VAL A 80 25.80 -11.41 3.88
N GLY A 81 25.25 -10.91 4.99
CA GLY A 81 25.76 -9.73 5.70
C GLY A 81 25.42 -8.37 5.07
N SER A 82 24.86 -8.32 3.85
CA SER A 82 24.44 -7.05 3.24
C SER A 82 23.10 -6.51 3.78
N ARG A 83 22.22 -7.41 4.18
CA ARG A 83 20.83 -7.15 4.63
C ARG A 83 20.30 -8.41 5.33
N LYS A 84 19.36 -8.29 6.27
CA LYS A 84 18.69 -9.46 6.87
C LYS A 84 17.91 -10.23 5.79
N LEU A 85 18.04 -11.56 5.75
CA LEU A 85 17.35 -12.41 4.75
C LEU A 85 15.83 -12.16 4.72
N ALA A 86 15.18 -12.04 5.88
CA ALA A 86 13.74 -11.80 5.98
C ALA A 86 13.31 -10.52 5.24
N ALA A 87 14.06 -9.43 5.42
CA ALA A 87 13.79 -8.16 4.76
C ALA A 87 14.00 -8.27 3.24
N TRP A 88 15.09 -8.92 2.82
CA TRP A 88 15.36 -9.18 1.40
C TRP A 88 14.24 -10.00 0.75
N CYS A 89 13.80 -11.11 1.36
CA CYS A 89 12.70 -11.94 0.87
C CYS A 89 11.39 -11.15 0.77
N LYS A 90 11.04 -10.38 1.82
CA LYS A 90 9.84 -9.53 1.80
C LYS A 90 9.89 -8.50 0.68
N ARG A 91 11.06 -7.92 0.40
CA ARG A 91 11.24 -6.97 -0.72
C ARG A 91 11.07 -7.65 -2.08
N VAL A 92 11.67 -8.83 -2.27
CA VAL A 92 11.51 -9.62 -3.49
C VAL A 92 10.04 -9.96 -3.72
N LEU A 93 9.34 -10.45 -2.70
CA LEU A 93 7.93 -10.81 -2.76
C LEU A 93 7.02 -9.60 -3.00
N LEU A 94 7.36 -8.45 -2.41
CA LEU A 94 6.62 -7.21 -2.63
C LEU A 94 6.76 -6.74 -4.08
N ASN A 95 7.99 -6.71 -4.62
CA ASN A 95 8.23 -6.38 -6.02
C ASN A 95 7.51 -7.36 -6.95
N PHE A 96 7.55 -8.66 -6.64
CA PHE A 96 6.82 -9.67 -7.38
C PHE A 96 5.31 -9.43 -7.36
N GLY A 97 4.72 -9.16 -6.20
CA GLY A 97 3.32 -8.78 -6.08
C GLY A 97 2.94 -7.54 -6.87
N VAL A 98 3.83 -6.54 -6.91
CA VAL A 98 3.69 -5.34 -7.75
C VAL A 98 3.70 -5.70 -9.22
N ASP A 99 4.60 -6.58 -9.66
CA ASP A 99 4.69 -7.00 -11.06
C ASP A 99 3.47 -7.83 -11.49
N LEU A 100 2.99 -8.72 -10.61
CA LEU A 100 1.72 -9.43 -10.79
C LEU A 100 0.54 -8.47 -10.91
N TRP A 101 0.48 -7.47 -10.03
CA TRP A 101 -0.55 -6.44 -10.07
C TRP A 101 -0.52 -5.66 -11.38
N ARG A 102 0.66 -5.20 -11.82
CA ARG A 102 0.84 -4.52 -13.12
C ARG A 102 0.46 -5.40 -14.30
N LYS A 103 0.79 -6.70 -14.25
CA LYS A 103 0.43 -7.66 -15.30
C LYS A 103 -1.08 -7.85 -15.38
N ALA A 104 -1.74 -8.03 -14.24
CA ALA A 104 -3.20 -8.16 -14.16
C ALA A 104 -3.92 -6.88 -14.64
N ASP A 105 -3.36 -5.70 -14.37
CA ASP A 105 -3.86 -4.41 -14.84
C ASP A 105 -3.79 -4.29 -16.38
N ARG A 106 -2.62 -4.59 -16.97
CA ARG A 106 -2.42 -4.62 -18.43
C ARG A 106 -3.33 -5.64 -19.12
N GLN A 107 -3.43 -6.85 -18.58
CA GLN A 107 -4.32 -7.88 -19.14
C GLN A 107 -5.79 -7.48 -19.05
N GLY A 108 -6.19 -6.75 -18.00
CA GLY A 108 -7.53 -6.16 -17.91
C GLY A 108 -7.79 -5.13 -19.00
N THR A 109 -6.78 -4.30 -19.29
CA THR A 109 -6.86 -3.30 -20.35
C THR A 109 -6.94 -3.97 -21.74
N LEU A 110 -6.20 -5.05 -21.97
CA LEU A 110 -6.22 -5.80 -23.23
C LEU A 110 -7.49 -6.64 -23.43
N ALA A 111 -8.04 -7.21 -22.37
CA ALA A 111 -9.32 -7.92 -22.42
C ALA A 111 -10.48 -6.96 -22.75
N LEU A 112 -10.47 -5.74 -22.19
CA LEU A 112 -11.41 -4.68 -22.55
C LEU A 112 -11.25 -4.19 -24.00
N ALA A 113 -10.05 -4.27 -24.56
CA ALA A 113 -9.78 -3.98 -25.97
C ALA A 113 -10.14 -5.15 -26.91
N GLY A 114 -10.62 -6.29 -26.39
CA GLY A 114 -10.98 -7.46 -27.18
C GLY A 114 -9.79 -8.23 -27.76
N LEU A 115 -8.59 -8.05 -27.21
CA LEU A 115 -7.33 -8.55 -27.79
C LEU A 115 -6.75 -9.79 -27.09
N ALA A 116 -7.41 -10.33 -26.05
CA ALA A 116 -6.90 -11.47 -25.28
C ALA A 116 -7.80 -12.71 -25.40
N SER A 117 -7.23 -13.81 -25.88
CA SER A 117 -7.82 -15.16 -25.89
C SER A 117 -7.39 -15.93 -24.64
N GLU A 118 -8.34 -16.34 -23.80
CA GLU A 118 -8.09 -17.04 -22.51
C GLU A 118 -7.79 -18.54 -22.66
N PRO A 119 -6.94 -19.11 -21.79
CA PRO A 119 -7.04 -20.50 -21.35
C PRO A 119 -7.57 -20.59 -19.90
N VAL A 120 -8.51 -21.52 -19.71
CA VAL A 120 -9.29 -21.81 -18.49
C VAL A 120 -8.61 -22.90 -17.66
N ASP A 121 -8.55 -22.75 -16.33
CA ASP A 121 -8.28 -23.85 -15.38
C ASP A 121 -9.16 -23.71 -14.11
N PRO A 122 -9.76 -24.79 -13.54
CA PRO A 122 -10.90 -24.69 -12.62
C PRO A 122 -10.59 -25.00 -11.14
N ARG A 123 -11.18 -24.20 -10.23
CA ARG A 123 -11.63 -24.44 -8.82
C ARG A 123 -11.54 -23.11 -8.02
N PRO A 124 -12.33 -22.82 -6.97
CA PRO A 124 -13.62 -23.36 -6.47
C PRO A 124 -14.79 -22.73 -7.25
N SER A 125 -16.08 -22.94 -6.90
CA SER A 125 -17.24 -22.46 -7.71
C SER A 125 -16.99 -21.04 -8.25
N PRO A 126 -16.62 -20.91 -9.55
CA PRO A 126 -15.96 -19.72 -10.06
C PRO A 126 -16.85 -18.51 -9.94
N GLU A 127 -18.17 -18.69 -10.10
CA GLU A 127 -19.10 -17.59 -10.25
C GLU A 127 -19.13 -16.66 -9.04
N ALA A 128 -19.31 -17.14 -7.80
CA ALA A 128 -19.42 -16.23 -6.65
C ALA A 128 -18.10 -15.53 -6.28
N ALA A 129 -16.97 -16.23 -6.41
CA ALA A 129 -15.64 -15.67 -6.13
C ALA A 129 -15.12 -14.79 -7.29
N ALA A 130 -15.43 -15.14 -8.55
CA ALA A 130 -15.15 -14.33 -9.73
C ALA A 130 -16.03 -13.08 -9.72
N LEU A 131 -17.33 -13.19 -9.43
CA LEU A 131 -18.23 -12.03 -9.33
C LEU A 131 -17.72 -10.99 -8.32
N GLY A 132 -17.28 -11.41 -7.13
CA GLY A 132 -16.71 -10.49 -6.13
C GLY A 132 -15.33 -9.92 -6.51
N VAL A 133 -14.50 -10.70 -7.22
CA VAL A 133 -13.20 -10.24 -7.74
C VAL A 133 -13.39 -9.26 -8.90
N ASP A 134 -14.31 -9.55 -9.79
CA ASP A 134 -14.65 -8.76 -10.98
C ASP A 134 -15.34 -7.46 -10.57
N GLU A 135 -16.23 -7.50 -9.58
CA GLU A 135 -16.82 -6.29 -9.00
C GLU A 135 -15.75 -5.41 -8.33
N GLN A 136 -14.85 -5.99 -7.54
CA GLN A 136 -13.73 -5.23 -6.97
C GLN A 136 -12.78 -4.68 -8.04
N ARG A 137 -12.55 -5.43 -9.12
CA ARG A 137 -11.72 -4.99 -10.24
C ARG A 137 -12.39 -3.85 -11.00
N ALA A 138 -13.67 -4.00 -11.33
CA ALA A 138 -14.49 -2.97 -11.95
C ALA A 138 -14.54 -1.71 -11.09
N LEU A 139 -14.68 -1.85 -9.77
CA LEU A 139 -14.65 -0.73 -8.84
C LEU A 139 -13.29 -0.01 -8.81
N ARG A 140 -12.17 -0.74 -8.86
CA ARG A 140 -10.82 -0.15 -8.94
C ARG A 140 -10.60 0.58 -10.27
N GLU A 141 -11.01 -0.04 -11.36
CA GLU A 141 -10.90 0.54 -12.70
C GLU A 141 -11.79 1.79 -12.82
N ASP A 142 -13.02 1.75 -12.32
CA ASP A 142 -13.91 2.92 -12.28
C ASP A 142 -13.35 4.01 -11.36
N ARG A 143 -12.73 3.65 -10.23
CA ARG A 143 -12.00 4.61 -9.38
C ARG A 143 -10.84 5.25 -10.13
N ARG A 144 -10.05 4.48 -10.88
CA ARG A 144 -8.92 4.99 -11.69
C ARG A 144 -9.43 5.96 -12.75
N ARG A 145 -10.46 5.57 -13.51
CA ARG A 145 -11.10 6.45 -14.50
C ARG A 145 -11.66 7.70 -13.87
N ALA A 146 -12.30 7.59 -12.71
CA ALA A 146 -12.81 8.76 -11.99
C ALA A 146 -11.68 9.70 -11.52
N MET A 147 -10.52 9.18 -11.10
CA MET A 147 -9.35 10.00 -10.82
C MET A 147 -8.83 10.70 -12.09
N ASP A 148 -8.80 10.00 -13.22
CA ASP A 148 -8.42 10.58 -14.52
C ASP A 148 -9.40 11.67 -14.98
N ASP A 149 -10.71 11.43 -14.82
CA ASP A 149 -11.79 12.40 -15.10
C ASP A 149 -11.58 13.66 -14.25
N LEU A 150 -11.35 13.49 -12.94
CA LEU A 150 -11.07 14.60 -12.01
C LEU A 150 -9.78 15.35 -12.38
N ALA A 151 -8.74 14.66 -12.86
CA ALA A 151 -7.45 15.27 -13.18
C ALA A 151 -7.58 16.21 -14.38
N ASN A 152 -8.34 15.77 -15.38
CA ASN A 152 -8.52 16.42 -16.67
C ASN A 152 -9.71 17.40 -16.70
N ALA A 153 -10.60 17.36 -15.72
CA ALA A 153 -11.75 18.25 -15.64
C ALA A 153 -11.35 19.73 -15.48
N GLN A 154 -12.25 20.62 -15.88
CA GLN A 154 -12.13 22.05 -15.57
C GLN A 154 -12.62 22.30 -14.16
N TRP A 155 -11.69 22.70 -13.28
CA TRP A 155 -12.00 23.13 -11.92
C TRP A 155 -12.23 24.63 -11.89
N THR A 156 -13.10 25.09 -10.98
CA THR A 156 -13.34 26.52 -10.80
C THR A 156 -12.05 27.18 -10.32
N LYS A 157 -11.48 28.07 -11.14
CA LYS A 157 -10.30 28.84 -10.79
C LYS A 157 -10.62 29.80 -9.65
N THR A 158 -9.97 29.61 -8.52
CA THR A 158 -9.99 30.53 -7.38
C THR A 158 -8.56 30.80 -6.94
N GLN A 159 -8.36 31.52 -5.83
CA GLN A 159 -7.03 31.65 -5.22
C GLN A 159 -6.44 30.31 -4.76
N VAL A 160 -7.28 29.27 -4.56
CA VAL A 160 -6.89 27.93 -4.14
C VAL A 160 -7.21 26.93 -5.24
N ASP A 161 -6.23 26.11 -5.61
CA ASP A 161 -6.44 24.98 -6.50
C ASP A 161 -7.05 23.80 -5.72
N TYR A 162 -8.38 23.68 -5.81
CA TYR A 162 -9.11 22.62 -5.12
C TYR A 162 -8.84 21.21 -5.66
N ARG A 163 -8.34 21.09 -6.90
CA ARG A 163 -7.88 19.82 -7.45
C ARG A 163 -6.63 19.36 -6.71
N ALA A 164 -5.64 20.25 -6.57
CA ALA A 164 -4.42 19.96 -5.81
C ALA A 164 -4.71 19.61 -4.34
N VAL A 165 -5.64 20.34 -3.70
CA VAL A 165 -6.12 20.03 -2.33
C VAL A 165 -6.64 18.60 -2.25
N LEU A 166 -7.48 18.20 -3.21
CA LEU A 166 -8.11 16.90 -3.20
C LEU A 166 -7.10 15.77 -3.44
N TRP A 167 -6.11 15.97 -4.31
CA TRP A 167 -5.04 14.99 -4.56
C TRP A 167 -4.23 14.67 -3.31
N VAL A 168 -3.85 15.70 -2.54
CA VAL A 168 -3.18 15.51 -1.25
C VAL A 168 -4.09 14.74 -0.30
N LYS A 169 -5.38 15.11 -0.22
CA LYS A 169 -6.32 14.44 0.67
C LYS A 169 -6.54 12.97 0.32
N PHE A 170 -6.60 12.62 -0.97
CA PHE A 170 -6.65 11.22 -1.41
C PHE A 170 -5.44 10.43 -0.92
N ARG A 171 -4.23 10.96 -1.08
CA ARG A 171 -3.02 10.28 -0.60
C ARG A 171 -2.99 10.14 0.92
N LEU A 172 -3.38 11.18 1.66
CA LEU A 172 -3.46 11.10 3.12
C LEU A 172 -4.49 10.05 3.59
N ALA A 173 -5.64 9.97 2.92
CA ALA A 173 -6.65 8.96 3.22
C ALA A 173 -6.15 7.54 2.89
N GLN A 174 -5.47 7.37 1.76
CA GLN A 174 -4.85 6.12 1.38
C GLN A 174 -3.78 5.68 2.39
N ALA A 175 -2.97 6.62 2.89
CA ALA A 175 -2.01 6.34 3.95
C ALA A 175 -2.67 5.84 5.23
N ALA A 176 -3.79 6.44 5.64
CA ALA A 176 -4.55 5.97 6.80
C ALA A 176 -5.10 4.54 6.60
N VAL A 177 -5.68 4.25 5.42
CA VAL A 177 -6.18 2.90 5.09
C VAL A 177 -5.05 1.87 5.10
N VAL A 178 -3.87 2.24 4.59
CA VAL A 178 -2.70 1.35 4.60
C VAL A 178 -2.22 1.12 6.03
N ALA A 179 -2.12 2.16 6.86
CA ALA A 179 -1.72 2.05 8.27
C ALA A 179 -2.61 1.07 9.05
N GLU A 180 -3.93 1.17 8.89
CA GLU A 180 -4.90 0.28 9.57
C GLU A 180 -4.74 -1.20 9.17
N GLY A 181 -4.28 -1.46 7.94
CA GLY A 181 -4.03 -2.82 7.46
C GLY A 181 -2.72 -3.44 7.95
N VAL A 182 -1.77 -2.64 8.43
CA VAL A 182 -0.45 -3.11 8.92
C VAL A 182 -0.56 -3.42 10.42
N THR A 183 -1.25 -4.52 10.75
CA THR A 183 -1.29 -5.08 12.11
C THR A 183 -0.44 -6.35 12.14
N GLY A 184 0.82 -6.24 12.57
CA GLY A 184 1.74 -7.38 12.75
C GLY A 184 3.21 -6.96 12.81
N ASP A 185 4.03 -7.71 13.56
CA ASP A 185 5.46 -7.48 13.85
C ASP A 185 6.21 -6.74 12.72
N GLN A 186 6.56 -5.48 13.00
CA GLN A 186 7.07 -4.49 12.05
C GLN A 186 8.59 -4.51 11.87
N ASP A 187 9.32 -5.29 12.66
CA ASP A 187 10.80 -5.27 12.71
C ASP A 187 11.52 -5.64 11.40
N ASP A 188 10.79 -6.11 10.39
CA ASP A 188 11.32 -6.61 9.13
C ASP A 188 10.85 -5.83 7.88
N LEU A 189 10.11 -4.74 8.04
CA LEU A 189 9.56 -3.94 6.93
C LEU A 189 10.35 -2.67 6.60
N ALA A 190 11.56 -2.52 7.15
CA ALA A 190 12.37 -1.29 7.14
C ALA A 190 12.77 -0.70 5.76
N GLU A 191 12.31 -1.23 4.63
CA GLU A 191 12.88 -0.92 3.31
C GLU A 191 11.93 -0.36 2.26
N LEU A 192 10.62 -0.43 2.49
CA LEU A 192 9.64 0.33 1.72
C LEU A 192 8.82 1.09 2.72
N SER A 193 9.16 2.37 2.84
CA SER A 193 8.52 3.23 3.80
C SER A 193 7.04 3.43 3.44
N GLN A 194 6.19 3.69 4.43
CA GLN A 194 4.75 3.89 4.25
C GLN A 194 4.48 4.93 3.15
N SER A 195 5.23 6.02 3.17
CA SER A 195 5.13 7.12 2.21
C SER A 195 5.47 6.69 0.79
N GLN A 196 6.47 5.82 0.60
CA GLN A 196 6.81 5.24 -0.70
C GLN A 196 5.72 4.30 -1.19
N PHE A 197 5.16 3.46 -0.32
CA PHE A 197 4.07 2.57 -0.68
C PHE A 197 2.82 3.35 -1.10
N VAL A 198 2.47 4.40 -0.35
CA VAL A 198 1.31 5.25 -0.67
C VAL A 198 1.53 6.00 -1.98
N ALA A 199 2.71 6.60 -2.17
CA ALA A 199 3.08 7.28 -3.41
C ALA A 199 3.02 6.34 -4.63
N TRP A 200 3.37 5.07 -4.43
CA TRP A 200 3.23 4.05 -5.46
C TRP A 200 1.77 3.67 -5.72
N SER A 201 0.95 3.50 -4.68
CA SER A 201 -0.46 3.09 -4.81
C SER A 201 -1.37 4.16 -5.43
N LEU A 202 -0.99 5.43 -5.30
CA LEU A 202 -1.63 6.59 -5.94
C LEU A 202 -0.54 7.41 -6.63
N HIS A 203 0.02 6.84 -7.70
CA HIS A 203 1.08 7.47 -8.49
C HIS A 203 0.57 8.79 -9.07
N TRP A 204 1.30 9.86 -8.78
CA TRP A 204 1.08 11.15 -9.44
C TRP A 204 1.69 11.08 -10.82
N ARG A 205 0.96 11.58 -11.81
CA ARG A 205 1.55 11.86 -13.12
C ARG A 205 2.60 12.97 -12.98
N ASP A 206 3.50 13.06 -13.94
CA ASP A 206 4.61 14.02 -13.87
C ASP A 206 4.14 15.48 -13.79
N ASP A 207 3.02 15.81 -14.42
CA ASP A 207 2.39 17.13 -14.35
C ASP A 207 1.69 17.36 -13.00
N GLU A 208 1.07 16.34 -12.42
CA GLU A 208 0.43 16.39 -11.10
C GLU A 208 1.43 16.70 -9.98
N ASN A 209 2.68 16.21 -10.10
CA ASN A 209 3.76 16.52 -9.18
C ASN A 209 4.01 18.04 -9.06
N GLN A 210 3.78 18.78 -10.15
CA GLN A 210 4.01 20.22 -10.25
C GLN A 210 2.82 21.07 -9.81
N TRP A 211 1.66 20.46 -9.55
CA TRP A 211 0.50 21.19 -9.06
C TRP A 211 0.79 21.84 -7.70
N ARG A 212 0.07 22.92 -7.39
CA ARG A 212 0.26 23.70 -6.16
C ARG A 212 -1.10 24.01 -5.57
N LEU A 213 -1.21 24.06 -4.25
CA LEU A 213 -2.46 24.44 -3.57
C LEU A 213 -2.82 25.91 -3.83
N ARG A 214 -1.79 26.76 -4.00
CA ARG A 214 -1.84 28.16 -4.41
C ARG A 214 -0.62 28.45 -5.29
N ASP A 215 -0.70 29.42 -6.18
CA ASP A 215 0.36 29.70 -7.16
C ASP A 215 1.74 29.94 -6.51
N ASP A 216 1.76 30.61 -5.34
CA ASP A 216 2.96 30.96 -4.57
C ASP A 216 3.44 29.84 -3.63
N TRP A 217 2.71 28.72 -3.53
CA TRP A 217 3.02 27.64 -2.59
C TRP A 217 3.88 26.55 -3.24
N PRO A 218 4.61 25.73 -2.47
CA PRO A 218 5.37 24.60 -2.97
C PRO A 218 4.52 23.62 -3.79
N THR A 219 5.20 22.89 -4.66
CA THR A 219 4.58 21.83 -5.47
C THR A 219 4.08 20.68 -4.59
N LEU A 220 3.14 19.90 -5.12
CA LEU A 220 2.66 18.68 -4.47
C LEU A 220 3.81 17.74 -4.14
N GLU A 221 4.79 17.57 -5.04
CA GLU A 221 6.01 16.80 -4.79
C GLU A 221 6.72 17.26 -3.53
N ARG A 222 6.96 18.57 -3.39
CA ARG A 222 7.66 19.11 -2.24
C ARG A 222 6.86 18.97 -0.95
N ILE A 223 5.54 19.13 -1.03
CA ILE A 223 4.64 18.88 0.10
C ILE A 223 4.72 17.41 0.53
N TRP A 224 4.72 16.47 -0.42
CA TRP A 224 4.80 15.04 -0.11
C TRP A 224 6.13 14.63 0.52
N GLN A 225 7.24 15.16 0.01
CA GLN A 225 8.56 14.97 0.62
C GLN A 225 8.62 15.48 2.07
N ALA A 226 7.91 16.56 2.39
CA ALA A 226 7.83 17.04 3.77
C ALA A 226 6.95 16.14 4.67
N LEU A 227 5.99 15.42 4.08
CA LEU A 227 5.11 14.50 4.80
C LEU A 227 5.72 13.11 4.99
N SER A 228 6.67 12.70 4.15
CA SER A 228 7.18 11.33 4.16
C SER A 228 7.79 10.95 5.50
N GLU A 229 8.51 11.87 6.17
CA GLU A 229 9.10 11.60 7.48
C GLU A 229 8.07 11.22 8.55
N ASP A 230 6.93 11.93 8.61
CA ASP A 230 5.86 11.65 9.56
C ASP A 230 5.03 10.42 9.14
N LEU A 231 4.85 10.20 7.84
CA LEU A 231 4.17 8.99 7.33
C LEU A 231 4.98 7.72 7.60
N ASP A 232 6.30 7.82 7.66
CA ASP A 232 7.20 6.69 7.86
C ASP A 232 7.48 6.38 9.33
N ARG A 233 6.82 7.09 10.26
CA ARG A 233 6.88 6.87 11.70
C ARG A 233 5.50 6.51 12.22
N GLU A 234 5.44 5.65 13.24
CA GLU A 234 4.19 5.31 13.93
C GLU A 234 3.45 6.61 14.35
N PRO A 235 2.13 6.74 14.06
CA PRO A 235 1.18 5.71 13.65
C PRO A 235 1.06 5.46 12.14
N PHE A 236 2.04 5.92 11.37
CA PHE A 236 2.15 5.80 9.91
C PHE A 236 1.04 6.48 9.12
N PHE A 237 0.35 7.43 9.74
CA PHE A 237 -0.59 8.32 9.09
C PHE A 237 -0.42 9.73 9.62
N VAL A 238 -0.82 10.71 8.81
CA VAL A 238 -0.79 12.12 9.17
C VAL A 238 -2.22 12.63 9.33
N THR A 239 -2.56 13.06 10.53
CA THR A 239 -3.83 13.74 10.80
C THR A 239 -3.90 15.10 10.09
N ASP A 240 -5.09 15.64 9.90
CA ASP A 240 -5.26 16.97 9.31
C ASP A 240 -4.56 18.09 10.11
N VAL A 241 -4.46 17.94 11.45
CA VAL A 241 -3.73 18.87 12.32
C VAL A 241 -2.22 18.77 12.08
N GLN A 242 -1.67 17.55 12.03
CA GLN A 242 -0.25 17.35 11.73
C GLN A 242 0.10 17.83 10.32
N PHE A 243 -0.75 17.56 9.33
CA PHE A 243 -0.59 18.05 7.96
C PHE A 243 -0.51 19.59 7.93
N CYS A 244 -1.45 20.27 8.58
CA CYS A 244 -1.45 21.73 8.65
C CYS A 244 -0.18 22.28 9.33
N ARG A 245 0.31 21.62 10.39
CA ARG A 245 1.55 22.00 11.07
C ARG A 245 2.78 21.84 10.16
N ILE A 246 2.90 20.71 9.47
CA ILE A 246 4.01 20.41 8.55
C ILE A 246 4.01 21.42 7.41
N LEU A 247 2.84 21.65 6.82
CA LEU A 247 2.70 22.60 5.72
C LEU A 247 2.95 24.05 6.17
N SER A 248 2.50 24.43 7.36
CA SER A 248 2.79 25.77 7.92
C SER A 248 4.29 25.99 8.12
N LYS A 249 5.01 24.97 8.60
CA LYS A 249 6.48 25.00 8.73
C LYS A 249 7.15 25.14 7.36
N LEU A 250 6.67 24.42 6.35
CA LEU A 250 7.21 24.48 4.99
C LEU A 250 6.98 25.84 4.32
N LEU A 251 5.84 26.49 4.61
CA LEU A 251 5.44 27.77 4.01
C LEU A 251 5.96 29.00 4.75
N GLY A 252 6.29 28.89 6.04
CA GLY A 252 6.55 30.06 6.89
C GLY A 252 5.28 30.88 7.21
N CYS A 253 4.08 30.30 7.04
CA CYS A 253 2.81 30.94 7.36
C CYS A 253 1.85 29.96 8.06
N THR A 254 0.85 30.48 8.78
CA THR A 254 -0.10 29.64 9.52
C THR A 254 -1.25 29.15 8.62
N LEU A 255 -1.33 27.85 8.39
CA LEU A 255 -2.53 27.16 7.91
C LEU A 255 -3.17 26.43 9.10
N ASN A 256 -4.42 26.75 9.41
CA ASN A 256 -5.16 26.04 10.45
C ASN A 256 -6.04 24.91 9.88
N SER A 257 -6.38 23.95 10.73
CA SER A 257 -7.18 22.78 10.36
C SER A 257 -8.57 23.16 9.83
N ALA A 258 -9.23 24.20 10.37
CA ALA A 258 -10.55 24.61 9.91
C ALA A 258 -10.53 25.12 8.45
N THR A 259 -9.52 25.94 8.10
CA THR A 259 -9.29 26.41 6.73
C THR A 259 -9.01 25.24 5.79
N TRP A 260 -8.15 24.30 6.20
CA TRP A 260 -7.88 23.09 5.42
C TRP A 260 -9.15 22.26 5.18
N GLN A 261 -9.96 22.00 6.21
CA GLN A 261 -11.22 21.28 6.07
C GLN A 261 -12.21 22.00 5.14
N GLN A 262 -12.24 23.34 5.17
CA GLN A 262 -13.08 24.11 4.25
C GLN A 262 -12.61 23.93 2.80
N TRP A 263 -11.30 23.91 2.55
CA TRP A 263 -10.76 23.66 1.21
C TRP A 263 -11.07 22.23 0.75
N VAL A 264 -10.87 21.23 1.61
CA VAL A 264 -11.23 19.84 1.31
C VAL A 264 -12.72 19.72 1.02
N LYS A 265 -13.59 20.34 1.83
CA LYS A 265 -15.05 20.33 1.61
C LYS A 265 -15.42 20.91 0.24
N ARG A 266 -14.81 22.03 -0.15
CA ARG A 266 -15.04 22.66 -1.47
C ARG A 266 -14.51 21.79 -2.60
N GLY A 267 -13.34 21.20 -2.46
CA GLY A 267 -12.77 20.28 -3.44
C GLY A 267 -13.61 19.02 -3.62
N LYS A 268 -14.13 18.44 -2.54
CA LYS A 268 -15.11 17.34 -2.61
C LYS A 268 -16.41 17.76 -3.29
N GLY A 269 -16.89 18.98 -3.02
CA GLY A 269 -18.07 19.54 -3.69
C GLY A 269 -17.90 19.59 -5.20
N GLN A 270 -16.82 20.21 -5.69
CA GLN A 270 -16.54 20.26 -7.13
C GLN A 270 -16.28 18.88 -7.72
N GLY A 271 -15.58 17.99 -7.00
CA GLY A 271 -15.39 16.62 -7.45
C GLY A 271 -16.71 15.84 -7.61
N LYS A 272 -17.69 16.10 -6.74
CA LYS A 272 -19.06 15.58 -6.88
C LYS A 272 -19.81 16.20 -8.05
N ASP A 273 -19.62 17.49 -8.31
CA ASP A 273 -20.23 18.15 -9.46
C ASP A 273 -19.67 17.58 -10.79
N ILE A 274 -18.38 17.24 -10.83
CA ILE A 274 -17.70 16.64 -11.99
C ILE A 274 -18.14 15.19 -12.22
N LEU A 275 -18.15 14.35 -11.18
CA LEU A 275 -18.40 12.91 -11.33
C LEU A 275 -19.88 12.52 -11.14
N GLY A 276 -20.69 13.41 -10.57
CA GLY A 276 -21.99 13.09 -10.00
C GLY A 276 -21.90 12.58 -8.55
N CYS A 277 -22.82 13.03 -7.69
CA CYS A 277 -22.86 12.67 -6.27
C CYS A 277 -22.91 11.16 -6.01
N GLU A 278 -23.71 10.42 -6.79
CA GLU A 278 -23.87 8.98 -6.64
C GLU A 278 -22.57 8.23 -6.95
N ARG A 279 -21.96 8.52 -8.12
CA ARG A 279 -20.69 7.92 -8.53
C ARG A 279 -19.57 8.27 -7.55
N TRP A 280 -19.50 9.52 -7.08
CA TRP A 280 -18.55 9.93 -6.05
C TRP A 280 -18.69 9.11 -4.77
N ASN A 281 -19.91 9.01 -4.22
CA ASN A 281 -20.14 8.32 -2.96
C ASN A 281 -19.83 6.82 -3.08
N ARG A 282 -20.19 6.19 -4.20
CA ARG A 282 -19.86 4.79 -4.50
C ARG A 282 -18.34 4.56 -4.54
N LEU A 283 -17.58 5.45 -5.16
CA LEU A 283 -16.14 5.25 -5.38
C LEU A 283 -15.26 5.70 -4.22
N PHE A 284 -15.63 6.79 -3.56
CA PHE A 284 -14.78 7.51 -2.60
C PHE A 284 -15.44 7.73 -1.24
N GLY A 285 -16.69 7.31 -1.03
CA GLY A 285 -17.41 7.54 0.24
C GLY A 285 -16.68 6.97 1.45
N ASP A 286 -16.13 5.76 1.33
CA ASP A 286 -15.37 5.10 2.40
C ASP A 286 -14.01 5.76 2.63
N LEU A 287 -13.37 6.22 1.56
CA LEU A 287 -12.03 6.81 1.62
C LEU A 287 -12.08 8.27 2.13
N LEU A 288 -13.08 9.02 1.69
CA LEU A 288 -13.28 10.45 1.97
C LEU A 288 -14.73 10.71 2.43
N PRO A 289 -15.10 10.30 3.66
CA PRO A 289 -16.45 10.53 4.17
C PRO A 289 -16.76 12.03 4.34
N ASP A 290 -18.02 12.44 4.18
CA ASP A 290 -18.46 13.85 4.31
C ASP A 290 -18.50 14.35 5.75
N ARG A 291 -18.71 13.43 6.69
CA ARG A 291 -18.63 13.70 8.12
C ARG A 291 -17.72 12.63 8.71
N ARG A 292 -16.73 13.04 9.52
CA ARG A 292 -16.14 12.09 10.45
C ARG A 292 -17.27 11.61 11.35
N PRO A 293 -17.49 10.29 11.51
CA PRO A 293 -18.47 9.82 12.48
C PRO A 293 -18.09 10.42 13.84
N PRO A 294 -19.02 11.10 14.52
CA PRO A 294 -18.77 11.64 15.85
C PRO A 294 -18.48 10.45 16.77
N GLY A 295 -17.22 10.24 17.15
CA GLY A 295 -16.82 9.14 18.03
C GLY A 295 -15.88 8.08 17.45
N GLY A 296 -15.37 8.23 16.23
CA GLY A 296 -14.37 7.33 15.63
C GLY A 296 -12.95 7.45 16.21
N GLY A 297 -12.80 7.65 17.52
CA GLY A 297 -11.53 7.43 18.21
C GLY A 297 -11.35 5.95 18.47
N ARG A 298 -10.95 5.17 17.45
CA ARG A 298 -10.32 3.85 17.70
C ARG A 298 -8.85 4.07 18.01
N GLY A 299 -8.60 4.64 19.18
CA GLY A 299 -7.29 4.73 19.80
C GLY A 299 -7.53 4.52 21.28
N GLY A 300 -7.05 3.39 21.80
CA GLY A 300 -7.24 3.00 23.20
C GLY A 300 -6.75 4.12 24.13
N GLY A 301 -7.70 4.74 24.82
CA GLY A 301 -7.40 5.57 25.97
C GLY A 301 -6.85 4.67 27.07
N ASN A 302 -5.53 4.64 27.20
CA ASN A 302 -4.88 4.25 28.43
C ASN A 302 -4.44 5.55 29.13
N ASP A 303 -5.43 6.34 29.55
CA ASP A 303 -5.20 7.38 30.55
C ASP A 303 -5.03 6.67 31.89
N ALA A 304 -3.78 6.38 32.22
CA ALA A 304 -3.38 6.06 33.57
C ALA A 304 -3.73 7.26 34.46
N ARG A 305 -4.78 7.11 35.27
CA ARG A 305 -4.96 7.89 36.48
C ARG A 305 -3.76 7.63 37.39
N THR A 306 -2.87 8.59 37.49
CA THR A 306 -2.11 8.81 38.73
C THR A 306 -3.04 9.49 39.71
N ASP A 307 -3.59 8.70 40.63
CA ASP A 307 -4.16 9.21 41.87
C ASP A 307 -3.02 9.65 42.80
N GLU A 308 -3.31 10.71 43.56
CA GLU A 308 -2.56 11.24 44.70
C GLU A 308 -2.41 10.23 45.84
#